data_AF-A0A3M1SIG8-F1
#
_entry.id   AF-A0A3M1SIG8-F1
#
_cell.length_a   1.000
_cell.length_b   1.000
_cell.length_c   1.000
_cell.angle_alpha   90.00
_cell.angle_beta   90.00
_cell.angle_gamma   90.00
#
_symmetry.space_group_name_H-M   'P 1'
#
loop_
_entity.id
_entity.type
_entity.pdbx_description
1 polymer ?
#
loop_
_entity_poly.entity_id
_entity_poly.type
_entity_poly.pdbx_seq_one_letter_code
_entity_poly.pdbx_strand_id
1 'polypeptide(L)' 'MTNSIREIEDNDLLFVIGSNTKENHPIVSLRMIKAVRKGAKLIIADPRRVPLVRFAHLWLQHRPGTDV' A
#
# COMPACT_ATOMS: atom_id res chain seq x y z
N MET A 1 4.15 10.16 8.86
CA MET A 1 2.87 10.41 8.15
C MET A 1 2.49 11.85 8.40
N THR A 2 2.17 12.59 7.34
CA THR A 2 1.69 13.99 7.42
C THR A 2 0.18 14.07 7.64
N ASN A 3 -0.57 13.04 7.22
CA ASN A 3 -2.02 12.93 7.33
C ASN A 3 -2.41 11.91 8.42
N SER A 4 -3.68 11.94 8.83
CA SER A 4 -4.18 10.99 9.82
C SER A 4 -4.42 9.60 9.21
N ILE A 5 -4.33 8.56 10.04
CA ILE A 5 -4.64 7.17 9.64
C ILE A 5 -6.11 7.05 9.17
N ARG A 6 -7.00 7.90 9.67
CA ARG A 6 -8.43 7.85 9.34
C ARG A 6 -8.67 8.23 7.87
N GLU A 7 -7.90 9.16 7.33
CA GLU A 7 -8.03 9.64 5.95
C GLU A 7 -7.69 8.56 4.91
N ILE A 8 -6.93 7.52 5.28
CA ILE A 8 -6.52 6.45 4.35
C ILE A 8 -7.72 5.79 3.65
N GLU A 9 -8.85 5.64 4.34
CA GLU A 9 -10.02 4.95 3.79
C GLU A 9 -10.73 5.71 2.65
N ASP A 10 -10.51 7.02 2.55
CA ASP A 10 -11.26 7.92 1.66
C ASP A 10 -10.39 8.49 0.54
N ASN A 11 -9.21 7.89 0.29
CA ASN A 11 -8.33 8.23 -0.83
C ASN A 11 -8.66 7.38 -2.07
N ASP A 12 -8.59 7.99 -3.26
CA ASP A 12 -8.79 7.29 -4.54
C ASP A 12 -7.59 6.43 -4.96
N LEU A 13 -6.40 6.76 -4.46
CA LEU A 13 -5.17 6.05 -4.78
C LEU A 13 -4.25 5.95 -3.56
N LEU A 14 -3.72 4.74 -3.35
CA LEU A 14 -2.71 4.43 -2.35
C LEU A 14 -1.46 3.93 -3.07
N PHE A 15 -0.37 4.67 -2.96
CA PHE A 15 0.95 4.27 -3.45
C PHE A 15 1.83 3.88 -2.27
N VAL A 16 2.27 2.63 -2.24
CA VAL A 16 3.08 2.07 -1.15
C VAL A 16 4.42 1.66 -1.72
N ILE A 17 5.48 2.34 -1.29
CA ILE A 17 6.86 2.02 -1.65
C ILE A 17 7.68 1.74 -0.40
N GLY A 18 8.53 0.72 -0.44
CA GLY A 18 9.46 0.40 0.66
C GLY A 18 8.81 0.06 2.00
N SER A 19 7.57 -0.44 2.02
CA SER A 19 6.83 -0.74 3.25
C SER A 19 6.18 -2.12 3.22
N ASN A 20 6.42 -2.92 4.28
CA ASN A 20 5.68 -4.15 4.55
C ASN A 20 4.52 -3.90 5.53
N THR A 21 3.61 -2.98 5.16
CA THR A 21 2.61 -2.42 6.09
C THR A 21 1.71 -3.46 6.72
N LYS A 22 1.41 -4.57 6.03
CA LYS A 22 0.54 -5.63 6.57
C LYS A 22 1.16 -6.37 7.75
N GLU A 23 2.47 -6.59 7.73
CA GLU A 23 3.20 -7.21 8.83
C GLU A 23 3.52 -6.21 9.93
N ASN A 24 4.01 -5.02 9.54
CA ASN A 24 4.53 -4.04 10.51
C ASN A 24 3.43 -3.19 11.16
N HIS A 25 2.33 -2.93 10.44
CA HIS A 25 1.23 -2.06 10.88
C HIS A 25 -0.14 -2.63 10.48
N PRO A 26 -0.59 -3.76 11.08
CA PRO A 26 -1.78 -4.47 10.64
C PRO A 26 -3.04 -3.61 10.59
N ILE A 27 -3.25 -2.72 11.57
CA ILE A 27 -4.42 -1.82 11.61
C ILE A 27 -4.44 -0.84 10.44
N VAL A 28 -3.28 -0.29 10.06
CA VAL A 28 -3.16 0.57 8.87
C VAL A 28 -3.49 -0.22 7.61
N SER A 29 -2.98 -1.45 7.50
CA SER A 29 -3.28 -2.31 6.34
C SER A 29 -4.77 -2.63 6.21
N LEU A 30 -5.50 -2.78 7.32
CA LEU A 30 -6.95 -2.97 7.29
C LEU A 30 -7.68 -1.75 6.73
N ARG A 31 -7.24 -0.54 7.07
CA ARG A 31 -7.78 0.73 6.51
C ARG A 31 -7.50 0.82 5.01
N MET A 32 -6.29 0.48 4.57
CA MET A 32 -5.92 0.45 3.14
C MET A 32 -6.77 -0.56 2.36
N ILE A 33 -6.98 -1.77 2.90
CA ILE A 33 -7.83 -2.79 2.26
C ILE A 33 -9.28 -2.31 2.18
N LYS A 34 -9.78 -1.55 3.18
CA LYS A 34 -11.11 -0.93 3.10
C LYS A 34 -11.18 0.14 2.00
N ALA A 35 -10.16 0.98 1.85
CA ALA A 35 -10.09 1.94 0.74
C ALA A 35 -10.16 1.22 -0.61
N VAL A 36 -9.39 0.14 -0.78
CA VAL A 36 -9.42 -0.70 -1.99
C VAL A 36 -10.83 -1.26 -2.25
N ARG A 37 -11.51 -1.74 -1.21
CA ARG A 37 -12.90 -2.22 -1.32
C ARG A 37 -13.90 -1.12 -1.67
N LYS A 38 -13.61 0.14 -1.33
CA LYS A 38 -14.40 1.32 -1.72
C LYS A 38 -14.12 1.78 -3.16
N GLY A 39 -13.11 1.20 -3.83
CA GLY A 39 -12.74 1.52 -5.22
C GLY A 39 -11.36 2.17 -5.37
N ALA A 40 -10.63 2.40 -4.28
CA ALA A 40 -9.30 2.98 -4.35
C ALA A 40 -8.31 2.07 -5.09
N LYS A 41 -7.45 2.65 -5.91
CA LYS A 41 -6.35 1.93 -6.55
C LYS A 41 -5.19 1.77 -5.57
N LEU A 42 -4.72 0.55 -5.39
CA LEU A 42 -3.53 0.24 -4.59
C LEU A 42 -2.37 -0.12 -5.50
N ILE A 43 -1.28 0.62 -5.42
CA ILE A 43 -0.02 0.34 -6.11
C ILE A 43 1.02 -0.02 -5.06
N ILE A 44 1.69 -1.16 -5.27
CA ILE A 44 2.79 -1.62 -4.41
C ILE A 44 4.08 -1.56 -5.20
N ALA A 45 5.05 -0.77 -4.75
CA ALA A 45 6.42 -0.77 -5.23
C ALA A 45 7.31 -1.44 -4.17
N ASP A 46 7.52 -2.74 -4.33
CA ASP A 46 8.44 -3.52 -3.50
C ASP A 46 9.02 -4.64 -4.40
N PRO A 47 10.34 -4.88 -4.42
CA PRO A 47 10.93 -6.01 -5.15
C PRO A 47 10.37 -7.37 -4.69
N ARG A 48 9.86 -7.45 -3.46
CA ARG A 48 9.35 -8.67 -2.84
C ARG A 48 7.83 -8.71 -2.92
N ARG A 49 7.29 -9.92 -2.89
CA ARG A 49 5.84 -10.15 -2.86
C ARG A 49 5.27 -10.02 -1.43
N VAL A 50 5.27 -8.81 -0.89
CA VAL A 50 4.72 -8.54 0.45
C VAL A 50 3.20 -8.85 0.51
N PRO A 51 2.63 -9.16 1.69
CA PRO A 51 1.23 -9.60 1.79
C PRO A 51 0.19 -8.63 1.22
N LEU A 52 0.51 -7.32 1.15
CA LEU A 52 -0.38 -6.30 0.58
C LEU A 52 -0.51 -6.41 -0.95
N VAL A 53 0.46 -7.05 -1.64
CA VAL A 53 0.42 -7.30 -3.10
C VAL A 53 -0.84 -8.03 -3.52
N ARG A 54 -1.40 -8.89 -2.66
CA ARG A 54 -2.66 -9.62 -2.93
C ARG A 54 -3.84 -8.69 -3.24
N PHE A 55 -3.81 -7.46 -2.74
CA PHE A 55 -4.88 -6.46 -2.90
C PHE A 55 -4.49 -5.37 -3.91
N ALA A 56 -3.30 -5.45 -4.51
CA ALA A 56 -2.75 -4.42 -5.38
C ALA A 56 -3.37 -4.49 -6.78
N HIS A 57 -3.61 -3.32 -7.34
CA HIS A 57 -3.93 -3.13 -8.75
C HIS A 57 -2.69 -3.25 -9.62
N LEU A 58 -1.54 -2.80 -9.10
CA LEU A 58 -0.25 -2.88 -9.77
C LEU A 58 0.85 -3.20 -8.75
N TRP A 59 1.74 -4.12 -9.12
CA TRP A 59 2.93 -4.46 -8.35
C TRP A 59 4.19 -4.17 -9.16
N LEU A 60 4.96 -3.18 -8.70
CA LEU A 60 6.22 -2.73 -9.30
C LEU A 60 7.41 -3.37 -8.58
N GLN A 61 8.09 -4.28 -9.29
CA GLN A 61 9.27 -5.00 -8.81
C GLN A 61 10.56 -4.31 -9.29
N HIS A 62 10.78 -3.07 -8.84
CA HIS A 62 12.02 -2.35 -9.11
C HIS A 62 13.21 -3.02 -8.41
N ARG A 63 14.44 -2.75 -8.87
CA ARG A 63 15.64 -3.31 -8.21
C ARG A 63 15.87 -2.58 -6.89
N PRO A 64 16.38 -3.26 -5.84
CA PRO A 64 16.73 -2.57 -4.60
C PRO A 64 17.69 -1.39 -4.86
N GLY A 65 17.38 -0.22 -4.28
CA GLY A 65 18.19 0.99 -4.42
C GLY A 65 17.98 1.76 -5.73
N THR A 66 16.91 1.47 -6.49
CA THR A 66 16.58 2.17 -7.75
C THR A 66 15.22 2.86 -7.69
N ASP A 67 14.89 3.43 -6.53
CA ASP A 67 13.64 4.17 -6.31
C ASP A 67 13.64 5.55 -7.01
N VAL A 68 14.83 6.14 -7.24
CA VAL A 68 15.05 7.46 -7.87
C VAL A 68 15.42 7.32 -9.34
#